data_AF-A0A1H3S5G4-F1
#
_entry.id   AF-A0A1H3S5G4-F1
#
_cell.length_a   1.000
_cell.length_b   1.000
_cell.length_c   1.000
_cell.angle_alpha   90.00
_cell.angle_beta   90.00
_cell.angle_gamma   90.00
#
_symmetry.space_group_name_H-M   'P 1'
#
loop_
_entity.id
_entity.type
_entity.pdbx_description
1 polymer ?
#
loop_
_entity_poly.entity_id
_entity_poly.type
_entity_poly.pdbx_seq_one_letter_code
_entity_poly.pdbx_strand_id
1 'polypeptide(L)'
;MKIYSMHSMNIYRKQQEWSGVKSHASNSKRDEVNISAAAKKMQDSSKITQERQEKLEKIKAEIDSGTYKVNAQEVARKFYEFWSE
;
A
#
# COMPACT_ATOMS: atom_id res chain seq x y z
N MET A 1 -29.64 59.89 41.09
CA MET A 1 -28.63 59.34 42.01
C MET A 1 -28.36 57.89 41.61
N LYS A 2 -27.07 57.50 41.58
CA LYS A 2 -26.51 56.14 41.42
C LYS A 2 -26.56 55.49 40.03
N ILE A 3 -25.42 55.56 39.35
CA ILE A 3 -24.98 54.65 38.28
C ILE A 3 -24.60 53.31 38.94
N TYR A 4 -25.00 52.17 38.35
CA TYR A 4 -24.40 50.87 38.65
C TYR A 4 -24.08 50.07 37.37
N SER A 5 -22.77 50.05 37.09
CA SER A 5 -21.93 48.98 36.56
C SER A 5 -22.55 47.90 35.65
N MET A 6 -22.12 47.93 34.39
CA MET A 6 -22.20 46.82 33.44
C MET A 6 -21.58 45.55 34.02
N HIS A 7 -22.43 44.62 34.45
CA HIS A 7 -21.99 43.29 34.86
C HIS A 7 -21.99 42.34 33.67
N SER A 8 -20.79 41.83 33.40
CA SER A 8 -20.46 40.60 32.67
C SER A 8 -20.46 40.63 31.13
N MET A 9 -19.44 41.32 30.60
CA MET A 9 -18.69 40.90 29.41
C MET A 9 -18.12 39.48 29.60
N ASN A 10 -18.95 38.44 29.51
CA ASN A 10 -18.49 37.03 29.51
C ASN A 10 -19.33 36.10 28.60
N ILE A 11 -20.06 36.66 27.62
CA ILE A 11 -20.74 35.82 26.60
C ILE A 11 -19.73 35.33 25.55
N TYR A 12 -18.78 36.20 25.16
CA TYR A 12 -17.80 35.88 24.11
C TYR A 12 -16.68 34.91 24.56
N ARG A 13 -16.37 34.87 25.86
CA ARG A 13 -15.35 33.96 26.40
C ARG A 13 -15.82 32.50 26.42
N LYS A 14 -17.13 32.27 26.61
CA LYS A 14 -17.73 30.93 26.58
C LYS A 14 -17.75 30.31 25.18
N GLN A 15 -17.75 31.14 24.13
CA GLN A 15 -17.70 30.67 22.74
C GLN A 15 -16.30 30.17 22.34
N GLN A 16 -15.24 30.69 22.97
CA GLN A 16 -13.87 30.18 22.77
C GLN A 16 -13.61 28.84 23.46
N GLU A 17 -14.31 28.54 24.57
CA GLU A 17 -14.26 27.21 25.19
C GLU A 17 -14.92 26.13 24.31
N TRP A 18 -15.91 26.48 23.48
CA TRP A 18 -16.50 25.55 22.49
C TRP A 18 -15.62 25.30 21.26
N SER A 19 -14.72 26.22 20.90
CA SER A 19 -13.67 25.92 19.90
C SER A 19 -12.56 25.01 20.45
N GLY A 20 -12.56 24.74 21.76
CA GLY A 20 -11.68 23.80 22.45
C GLY A 20 -12.16 22.36 22.46
N VAL A 21 -13.30 22.03 21.83
CA VAL A 21 -13.70 20.62 21.55
C VAL A 21 -12.86 20.09 20.38
N LYS A 22 -11.54 20.05 20.59
CA LYS A 22 -10.65 19.07 19.95
C LYS A 22 -10.86 17.72 20.65
N SER A 23 -12.03 17.13 20.48
CA SER A 23 -12.30 15.73 20.83
C SER A 23 -13.66 15.39 20.22
N HIS A 24 -13.78 15.04 18.96
CA HIS A 24 -13.04 14.00 18.30
C HIS A 24 -12.88 14.41 16.84
N ALA A 25 -11.64 14.63 16.37
CA ALA A 25 -11.35 14.12 15.04
C ALA A 25 -11.79 12.67 15.14
N SER A 26 -12.88 12.33 14.46
CA SER A 26 -13.40 10.99 14.46
C SER A 26 -12.19 10.10 14.20
N ASN A 27 -11.76 9.34 15.20
CA ASN A 27 -11.16 8.05 14.96
C ASN A 27 -12.27 7.20 14.36
N SER A 28 -12.78 7.63 13.20
CA SER A 28 -13.26 6.76 12.17
C SER A 28 -12.05 5.91 11.90
N LYS A 29 -11.92 4.80 12.65
CA LYS A 29 -11.11 3.67 12.22
C LYS A 29 -11.59 3.41 10.81
N ARG A 30 -10.81 3.86 9.84
CA ARG A 30 -11.07 3.55 8.45
C ARG A 30 -10.76 2.08 8.35
N ASP A 31 -11.61 1.36 7.65
CA ASP A 31 -11.28 -0.01 7.30
C ASP A 31 -10.03 0.03 6.44
N GLU A 32 -8.97 -0.63 6.91
CA GLU A 32 -7.68 -0.71 6.24
C GLU A 32 -7.33 -2.17 6.00
N VAL A 33 -7.06 -2.51 4.75
CA VAL A 33 -6.59 -3.84 4.36
C VAL A 33 -5.06 -3.82 4.35
N ASN A 34 -4.45 -4.64 5.21
CA ASN A 34 -3.00 -4.78 5.31
C ASN A 34 -2.55 -6.15 4.82
N ILE A 35 -1.39 -6.23 4.16
CA ILE A 35 -0.76 -7.50 3.82
C ILE A 35 -0.30 -8.18 5.12
N SER A 36 -0.70 -9.44 5.33
CA SER A 36 -0.36 -10.19 6.53
C SER A 36 1.15 -10.38 6.71
N ALA A 37 1.60 -10.51 7.95
CA ALA A 37 3.01 -10.77 8.24
C ALA A 37 3.53 -12.06 7.57
N ALA A 38 2.67 -13.08 7.43
CA ALA A 38 2.99 -14.31 6.71
C ALA A 38 3.17 -14.07 5.21
N ALA A 39 2.25 -13.34 4.57
CA ALA A 39 2.34 -13.01 3.15
C ALA A 39 3.59 -12.17 2.84
N LYS A 40 3.96 -11.23 3.72
CA LYS A 40 5.22 -10.48 3.60
C LYS A 40 6.45 -11.40 3.62
N LYS A 41 6.51 -12.34 4.56
CA LYS A 41 7.61 -13.33 4.62
C LYS A 41 7.68 -14.21 3.37
N MET A 42 6.53 -14.61 2.82
CA MET A 42 6.48 -15.36 1.56
C MET A 42 6.98 -14.51 0.39
N GLN A 43 6.60 -13.24 0.33
CA GLN A 43 7.12 -12.30 -0.67
C GLN A 43 8.64 -12.10 -0.52
N ASP A 44 9.16 -11.98 0.70
CA ASP A 44 10.61 -11.83 0.92
C ASP A 44 11.41 -13.09 0.52
N SER A 45 10.76 -14.26 0.46
CA SER A 45 11.36 -15.48 -0.06
C SER A 45 11.49 -15.49 -1.59
N SER A 46 10.89 -14.53 -2.30
CA SER A 46 11.01 -14.34 -3.75
C SER A 46 12.33 -13.68 -4.18
N LYS A 47 13.41 -13.85 -3.40
CA LYS A 47 14.75 -13.53 -3.88
C LYS A 47 14.99 -14.31 -5.16
N ILE A 48 15.64 -13.69 -6.15
CA ILE A 48 16.04 -14.39 -7.37
C ILE A 48 16.78 -15.65 -6.95
N THR A 49 16.18 -16.81 -7.23
CA THR A 49 16.79 -18.10 -6.93
C THR A 49 18.01 -18.25 -7.83
N GLN A 50 19.03 -18.96 -7.35
CA GLN A 50 20.22 -19.25 -8.16
C GLN A 50 19.82 -19.89 -9.51
N GLU A 51 18.83 -20.79 -9.49
CA GLU A 51 18.25 -21.41 -10.68
C GLU A 51 17.69 -20.37 -11.67
N ARG A 52 17.00 -19.33 -11.19
CA ARG A 52 16.51 -18.24 -12.04
C ARG A 52 17.66 -17.47 -12.66
N GLN A 53 18.74 -17.23 -11.92
CA GLN A 53 19.91 -16.54 -12.44
C GLN A 53 20.59 -17.37 -13.55
N GLU A 54 20.81 -18.66 -13.32
CA GLU A 54 21.39 -19.57 -14.31
C GLU A 54 20.56 -19.63 -15.61
N LYS A 55 19.24 -19.69 -15.47
CA LYS A 55 18.32 -19.65 -16.60
C LYS A 55 18.41 -18.35 -17.38
N LEU A 56 18.51 -17.20 -16.70
CA LEU A 56 18.66 -15.90 -17.35
C LEU A 56 19.96 -15.80 -18.13
N GLU A 57 21.08 -16.25 -17.56
CA GLU A 57 22.38 -16.22 -18.25
C GLU A 57 22.39 -17.11 -19.51
N LYS A 58 21.76 -18.29 -19.45
CA LYS A 58 21.56 -19.13 -20.65
C LYS A 58 20.80 -18.42 -21.75
N ILE A 59 19.65 -17.81 -21.41
CA ILE A 59 18.81 -17.10 -22.38
C ILE A 59 19.58 -15.93 -23.00
N LYS A 60 20.32 -15.16 -22.19
CA LYS A 60 21.16 -14.06 -22.70
C LYS A 60 22.18 -14.57 -23.72
N ALA A 61 22.90 -15.64 -23.39
CA ALA A 61 23.88 -16.23 -24.29
C ALA A 61 23.25 -16.70 -25.62
N GLU A 62 22.04 -17.28 -25.59
CA GLU A 62 21.30 -17.67 -26.80
C GLU A 62 20.82 -16.47 -27.64
N ILE A 63 20.49 -15.35 -26.98
CA ILE A 63 20.12 -14.11 -27.68
C ILE A 63 21.34 -13.50 -28.35
N ASP A 64 22.46 -13.39 -27.63
CA ASP A 64 23.71 -12.82 -28.13
C ASP A 64 24.29 -13.65 -29.29
N SER A 65 24.16 -14.97 -29.25
CA SER A 65 24.56 -15.86 -30.34
C SER A 65 23.58 -15.89 -31.51
N GLY A 66 22.41 -15.25 -31.38
CA GLY A 66 21.33 -15.27 -32.38
C GLY A 66 20.63 -16.63 -32.52
N THR A 67 20.84 -17.57 -31.59
CA THR A 67 20.22 -18.89 -31.63
C THR A 67 18.89 -18.96 -30.87
N TYR A 68 18.52 -17.90 -30.15
CA TYR A 68 17.26 -17.85 -29.42
C TYR A 68 16.06 -17.92 -30.38
N LYS A 69 15.19 -18.90 -30.16
CA LYS A 69 13.97 -19.10 -30.95
C LYS A 69 12.76 -19.07 -30.04
N VAL A 70 11.82 -18.18 -30.36
CA VAL A 70 10.52 -18.13 -29.67
C VAL A 70 9.73 -19.38 -30.06
N ASN A 71 9.45 -20.23 -29.08
CA ASN A 71 8.59 -21.39 -29.28
C ASN A 71 7.13 -21.01 -28.96
N ALA A 72 6.33 -20.74 -30.00
CA ALA A 72 4.94 -20.33 -29.85
C ALA A 72 4.06 -21.39 -29.15
N GLN A 73 4.34 -22.68 -29.35
CA GLN A 73 3.61 -23.77 -28.68
C GLN A 73 3.87 -23.76 -27.18
N GLU A 74 5.13 -23.61 -26.78
CA GLU A 74 5.51 -23.52 -25.37
C GLU A 74 4.96 -22.26 -24.70
N VAL A 75 4.91 -21.14 -25.42
CA VAL A 75 4.25 -19.92 -24.94
C VAL A 75 2.77 -20.19 -24.67
N ALA A 76 2.04 -20.70 -25.66
CA ALA A 76 0.62 -21.02 -25.50
C ALA A 76 0.36 -22.02 -24.36
N ARG A 77 1.18 -23.07 -24.24
CA ARG A 77 1.10 -24.05 -23.15
C ARG A 77 1.23 -23.37 -21.78
N LYS A 78 2.23 -22.50 -21.59
CA LYS A 78 2.43 -21.80 -20.32
C LYS A 78 1.32 -20.80 -19.98
N PHE A 79 0.80 -20.11 -20.98
CA PHE A 79 -0.37 -19.25 -20.78
C PHE A 79 -1.57 -20.08 -20.35
N TYR A 80 -1.83 -21.20 -21.01
CA TYR A 80 -2.91 -22.09 -20.61
C TYR A 80 -2.71 -22.59 -19.17
N GLU A 81 -1.56 -23.20 -18.86
CA GLU A 81 -1.24 -23.73 -17.52
C GLU A 81 -1.41 -22.69 -16.41
N PHE A 82 -0.95 -21.45 -16.61
CA PHE A 82 -1.06 -20.41 -15.59
C PHE A 82 -2.51 -19.99 -15.29
N TRP A 83 -3.41 -20.05 -16.28
CA TRP A 83 -4.78 -19.54 -16.17
C TRP A 83 -5.86 -20.62 -16.02
N SER A 84 -5.55 -21.87 -16.36
CA SER A 84 -6.47 -23.00 -16.29
C SER A 84 -6.44 -23.77 -14.96
N GLU A 85 -5.47 -23.44 -14.09
CA GLU A 85 -5.31 -24.02 -12.76
C GLU A 85 -6.01 -23.17 -11.68
#